data_AF-A0A7R9URQ2-F1
#
_entry.id   AF-A0A7R9URQ2-F1
#
_cell.length_a   1.000
_cell.length_b   1.000
_cell.length_c   1.000
_cell.angle_alpha   90.00
_cell.angle_beta   90.00
_cell.angle_gamma   90.00
#
_symmetry.space_group_name_H-M   'P 1'
#
loop_
_entity.id
_entity.type
_entity.pdbx_description
1 polymer ?
#
loop_
_entity_poly.entity_id
_entity_poly.type
_entity_poly.pdbx_seq_one_letter_code
_entity_poly.pdbx_strand_id
1 'polypeptide(L)'
;TRVLSLAGEALEEAALPGFDACSKTVLCANLADDLIVQVCAGGVNLISCDGPCLRATWASPPGRPISIAAADGADIVLALSSPPELILLRASGADGLVRVAACALSNEASCVAISAPTYGRPGVADGAAPGEARVVA
;
A
#
# COMPACT_ATOMS: atom_id res chain seq x y z
N THR A 1 2.32 -0.89 15.74
CA THR A 1 3.26 -1.72 14.95
C THR A 1 4.66 -1.69 15.56
N ARG A 2 5.43 -2.78 15.44
CA ARG A 2 6.86 -2.85 15.79
C ARG A 2 7.68 -3.09 14.53
N VAL A 3 8.87 -2.51 14.43
CA VAL A 3 9.81 -2.70 13.32
C VAL A 3 11.06 -3.39 13.86
N LEU A 4 11.54 -4.39 13.15
CA LEU A 4 12.69 -5.20 13.55
C LEU A 4 13.79 -5.02 12.51
N SER A 5 14.93 -4.49 12.94
CA SER A 5 16.16 -4.39 12.15
C SER A 5 16.88 -5.73 12.17
N LEU A 6 17.43 -6.14 11.02
CA LEU A 6 18.27 -7.32 10.88
C LEU A 6 19.70 -6.88 10.58
N ALA A 7 20.60 -7.07 11.54
CA ALA A 7 22.02 -6.75 11.44
C ALA A 7 22.85 -8.04 11.40
N GLY A 8 23.05 -8.60 10.20
CA GLY A 8 23.62 -9.94 10.04
C GLY A 8 22.64 -11.00 10.55
N GLU A 9 22.98 -11.66 11.65
CA GLU A 9 22.09 -12.62 12.34
C GLU A 9 21.37 -12.03 13.56
N ALA A 10 21.72 -10.80 13.98
CA ALA A 10 21.09 -10.14 15.13
C ALA A 10 19.78 -9.46 14.72
N LEU A 11 18.74 -9.60 15.55
CA LEU A 11 17.44 -8.96 15.37
C LEU A 11 17.18 -7.97 16.52
N GLU A 12 17.02 -6.69 16.19
CA GLU A 12 16.84 -5.60 17.17
C GLU A 12 15.57 -4.79 16.88
N GLU A 13 14.89 -4.30 17.91
CA GLU A 13 13.74 -3.41 17.71
C GLU A 13 14.23 -2.01 17.31
N ALA A 14 13.71 -1.50 16.19
CA ALA A 14 14.10 -0.24 15.60
C ALA A 14 12.90 0.71 15.45
N ALA A 15 13.16 2.01 15.48
CA ALA A 15 12.19 3.01 15.09
C ALA A 15 12.43 3.40 13.62
N LEU A 16 11.37 3.35 12.80
CA LEU A 16 11.41 3.84 11.43
C LEU A 16 10.62 5.15 11.35
N PRO A 17 11.28 6.32 11.21
CA PRO A 17 10.58 7.60 11.17
C PRO A 17 9.54 7.66 10.04
N GLY A 18 8.38 8.26 10.34
CA GLY A 18 7.22 8.28 9.44
C GLY A 18 6.28 7.07 9.58
N PHE A 19 6.68 6.00 10.28
CA PHE A 19 5.74 4.92 10.65
C PHE A 19 4.86 5.31 11.84
N ASP A 20 3.59 4.93 11.78
CA ASP A 20 2.70 4.88 12.93
C ASP A 20 2.97 3.60 13.74
N ALA A 21 3.64 3.75 14.88
CA ALA A 21 3.91 2.67 15.82
C ALA A 21 2.71 2.37 16.75
N CYS A 22 1.74 3.26 16.88
CA CYS A 22 0.58 3.11 17.77
C CYS A 22 -0.55 2.32 17.09
N SER A 23 -0.80 2.55 15.81
CA SER A 23 -1.82 1.84 15.04
C SER A 23 -1.44 0.39 14.72
N LYS A 24 -2.47 -0.42 14.40
CA LYS A 24 -2.31 -1.73 13.78
C LYS A 24 -2.10 -1.54 12.26
N THR A 25 -0.93 -1.94 11.77
CA THR A 25 -0.68 -2.04 10.32
C THR A 25 -1.53 -3.16 9.70
N VAL A 26 -2.18 -2.84 8.58
CA VAL A 26 -2.91 -3.74 7.68
C VAL A 26 -1.96 -4.30 6.61
N LEU A 27 -1.12 -3.44 6.03
CA LEU A 27 -0.12 -3.78 5.02
C LEU A 27 1.15 -2.97 5.23
N CYS A 28 2.32 -3.61 5.07
CA CYS A 28 3.62 -2.96 4.96
C CYS A 28 4.32 -3.54 3.73
N ALA A 29 4.77 -2.70 2.81
CA ALA A 29 5.43 -3.15 1.58
C ALA A 29 6.44 -2.12 1.07
N ASN A 30 7.43 -2.58 0.32
CA ASN A 30 8.27 -1.72 -0.50
C ASN A 30 7.51 -1.43 -1.81
N LEU A 31 7.61 -0.20 -2.28
CA LEU A 31 7.10 0.24 -3.59
C LEU A 31 8.29 0.53 -4.53
N ALA A 32 7.97 0.97 -5.74
CA ALA A 32 8.94 1.57 -6.66
C ALA A 32 9.62 2.83 -6.07
N ASP A 33 10.71 3.27 -6.70
CA ASP A 33 11.41 4.53 -6.43
C ASP A 33 11.88 4.73 -4.98
N ASP A 34 12.36 3.65 -4.34
CA ASP A 34 12.91 3.65 -2.97
C ASP A 34 11.93 4.21 -1.92
N LEU A 35 10.66 3.81 -2.07
CA LEU A 35 9.55 4.12 -1.17
C LEU A 35 9.07 2.89 -0.39
N ILE A 36 8.57 3.13 0.82
CA ILE A 36 7.93 2.15 1.69
C ILE A 36 6.52 2.65 1.98
N VAL A 37 5.52 1.77 1.89
CA VAL A 37 4.14 2.08 2.28
C VAL A 37 3.76 1.36 3.57
N GLN A 38 3.14 2.11 4.49
CA GLN A 38 2.44 1.56 5.65
C GLN A 38 0.95 1.90 5.54
N VAL A 39 0.09 0.88 5.51
CA VAL A 39 -1.36 1.03 5.59
C VAL A 39 -1.84 0.69 7.00
N CYS A 40 -2.63 1.57 7.61
CA CYS A 40 -3.31 1.37 8.89
C CYS A 40 -4.81 1.62 8.72
N ALA A 41 -5.64 1.20 9.68
CA ALA A 41 -7.10 1.37 9.56
C ALA A 41 -7.56 2.83 9.31
N GLY A 42 -6.79 3.83 9.75
CA GLY A 42 -7.09 5.26 9.53
C GLY A 42 -6.52 5.88 8.26
N GLY A 43 -5.63 5.21 7.52
CA GLY A 43 -4.94 5.83 6.38
C GLY A 43 -3.69 5.09 5.88
N VAL A 44 -3.01 5.71 4.93
CA VAL A 44 -1.78 5.24 4.29
C VAL A 44 -0.68 6.27 4.50
N ASN A 45 0.49 5.83 4.96
CA ASN A 45 1.71 6.61 5.05
C ASN A 45 2.68 6.14 3.97
N LEU A 46 3.30 7.09 3.26
CA LEU A 46 4.37 6.86 2.29
C LEU A 46 5.67 7.41 2.86
N ILE A 47 6.68 6.54 3.00
CA ILE A 47 7.99 6.84 3.60
C ILE A 47 9.07 6.65 2.52
N SER A 48 10.14 7.43 2.54
CA SER A 48 11.28 7.33 1.61
C SER A 48 12.50 6.70 2.28
N CYS A 49 13.26 5.88 1.54
CA CYS A 49 14.47 5.22 2.04
C CYS A 49 15.70 6.13 2.07
N ASP A 50 15.81 7.11 1.15
CA ASP A 50 16.93 8.07 0.99
C ASP A 50 17.10 9.09 2.14
N GLY A 51 16.50 8.79 3.28
CA GLY A 51 16.30 9.69 4.40
C GLY A 51 14.91 9.40 4.94
N PRO A 52 14.76 8.59 6.01
CA PRO A 52 13.47 8.15 6.50
C PRO A 52 12.66 9.35 6.97
N CYS A 53 11.81 9.81 6.08
CA CYS A 53 10.89 10.91 6.26
C CYS A 53 9.56 10.52 5.64
N LEU A 54 8.50 10.97 6.31
CA LEU A 54 7.15 10.85 5.80
C LEU A 54 7.01 11.77 4.57
N ARG A 55 6.82 11.18 3.39
CA ARG A 55 6.66 11.91 2.13
C ARG A 55 5.22 12.37 1.93
N ALA A 56 4.29 11.43 2.05
CA ALA A 56 2.87 11.68 1.83
C ALA A 56 2.01 10.87 2.80
N THR A 57 0.80 11.38 3.06
CA THR A 57 -0.24 10.66 3.78
C THR A 57 -1.55 10.73 3.02
N TRP A 58 -2.30 9.63 3.06
CA TRP A 58 -3.71 9.60 2.65
C TRP A 58 -4.54 9.19 3.87
N ALA A 59 -5.45 10.05 4.31
CA ALA A 59 -6.37 9.74 5.40
C ALA A 59 -7.64 9.09 4.86
N SER A 60 -8.09 8.01 5.50
CA SER A 60 -9.40 7.43 5.20
C SER A 60 -10.53 8.35 5.71
N PRO A 61 -11.68 8.43 5.02
CA PRO A 61 -12.80 9.25 5.50
C PRO A 61 -13.27 8.85 6.91
N PRO A 62 -13.77 9.81 7.73
CA PRO A 62 -14.25 9.53 9.08
C PRO A 62 -15.31 8.42 9.10
N GLY A 63 -15.15 7.45 10.02
CA GLY A 63 -16.05 6.31 10.16
C GLY A 63 -15.90 5.20 9.10
N ARG A 64 -14.98 5.34 8.14
CA ARG A 64 -14.72 4.37 7.06
C ARG A 64 -13.33 3.77 7.17
N PRO A 65 -13.08 2.81 8.07
CA PRO A 65 -11.76 2.25 8.26
C PRO A 65 -11.33 1.40 7.06
N ILE A 66 -10.01 1.39 6.79
CA ILE A 66 -9.40 0.43 5.85
C ILE A 66 -9.44 -0.95 6.51
N SER A 67 -10.12 -1.89 5.87
CA SER A 67 -10.23 -3.28 6.34
C SER A 67 -9.16 -4.18 5.74
N ILE A 68 -8.88 -4.02 4.44
CA ILE A 68 -7.89 -4.81 3.69
C ILE A 68 -7.10 -3.90 2.75
N ALA A 69 -5.84 -4.23 2.48
CA ALA A 69 -5.04 -3.57 1.46
C ALA A 69 -4.09 -4.56 0.76
N ALA A 70 -3.77 -4.27 -0.50
CA ALA A 70 -2.70 -4.90 -1.27
C ALA A 70 -1.91 -3.81 -2.02
N ALA A 71 -0.62 -4.04 -2.24
CA ALA A 71 0.24 -3.11 -2.98
C ALA A 71 1.18 -3.89 -3.90
N ASP A 72 1.48 -3.32 -5.07
CA ASP A 72 2.44 -3.84 -6.04
C ASP A 72 2.98 -2.71 -6.93
N GLY A 73 4.29 -2.71 -7.20
CA GLY A 73 4.96 -1.63 -7.92
C GLY A 73 4.74 -0.26 -7.28
N ALA A 74 3.91 0.59 -7.91
CA ALA A 74 3.50 1.90 -7.39
C ALA A 74 1.99 1.96 -7.03
N ASP A 75 1.25 0.87 -7.22
CA ASP A 75 -0.19 0.79 -6.99
C ASP A 75 -0.50 0.23 -5.60
N ILE A 76 -1.52 0.80 -4.96
CA ILE A 76 -2.02 0.42 -3.64
C ILE A 76 -3.54 0.35 -3.73
N VAL A 77 -4.11 -0.86 -3.61
CA VAL A 77 -5.56 -1.06 -3.52
C VAL A 77 -5.97 -1.20 -2.06
N LEU A 78 -6.99 -0.42 -1.68
CA LEU A 78 -7.57 -0.39 -0.34
C LEU A 78 -9.03 -0.84 -0.42
N ALA A 79 -9.49 -1.63 0.54
CA ALA A 79 -10.90 -1.87 0.81
C ALA A 79 -11.32 -1.08 2.05
N LEU A 80 -12.38 -0.28 1.94
CA LEU A 80 -13.02 0.40 3.05
C LEU A 80 -14.25 -0.37 3.51
N SER A 81 -14.47 -0.43 4.83
CA SER A 81 -15.71 -0.90 5.43
C SER A 81 -16.70 0.25 5.61
N SER A 82 -18.00 -0.07 5.46
CA SER A 82 -19.16 0.80 5.78
C SER A 82 -19.15 2.23 5.19
N PRO A 83 -19.64 2.47 3.94
CA PRO A 83 -20.04 1.48 2.95
C PRO A 83 -18.82 0.78 2.29
N PRO A 84 -19.00 -0.46 1.80
CA PRO A 84 -17.98 -1.18 1.05
C PRO A 84 -17.53 -0.43 -0.21
N GLU A 85 -16.24 -0.13 -0.30
CA GLU A 85 -15.64 0.54 -1.47
C GLU A 85 -14.18 0.08 -1.65
N LEU A 86 -13.79 -0.14 -2.90
CA LEU A 86 -12.40 -0.28 -3.29
C LEU A 86 -11.85 1.06 -3.78
N ILE A 87 -10.65 1.39 -3.36
CA ILE A 87 -9.92 2.59 -3.78
C ILE A 87 -8.57 2.18 -4.32
N LEU A 88 -8.24 2.61 -5.54
CA LEU A 88 -6.89 2.52 -6.09
C LEU A 88 -6.18 3.85 -5.84
N LEU A 89 -5.15 3.81 -4.98
CA LEU A 89 -4.15 4.85 -4.88
C LEU A 89 -2.93 4.46 -5.72
N ARG A 90 -2.25 5.46 -6.29
CA ARG A 90 -0.94 5.30 -6.90
C ARG A 90 0.05 6.25 -6.24
N ALA A 91 1.21 5.73 -5.86
CA ALA A 91 2.38 6.54 -5.57
C ALA A 91 2.83 7.18 -6.89
N SER A 92 2.76 8.51 -6.96
CA SER A 92 3.30 9.30 -8.05
C SER A 92 4.60 9.95 -7.55
N GLY A 93 5.58 10.08 -8.46
CA GLY A 93 6.88 10.68 -8.14
C GLY A 93 6.80 12.12 -7.61
N ALA A 94 7.97 12.63 -7.21
CA ALA A 94 8.12 13.77 -6.30
C ALA A 94 7.54 13.49 -4.90
N ASP A 95 6.24 13.69 -4.66
CA ASP A 95 5.69 13.79 -3.29
C ASP A 95 4.22 13.31 -3.11
N GLY A 96 3.66 12.48 -4.01
CA GLY A 96 2.19 12.30 -4.09
C GLY A 96 1.61 10.89 -3.91
N LEU A 97 0.66 10.71 -3.00
CA LEU A 97 -0.36 9.65 -3.08
C LEU A 97 -1.59 10.17 -3.83
N VAL A 98 -1.88 9.63 -5.02
CA VAL A 98 -3.00 10.07 -5.88
C VAL A 98 -4.07 8.99 -5.95
N ARG A 99 -5.33 9.35 -5.69
CA ARG A 99 -6.47 8.44 -5.94
C ARG A 99 -6.75 8.36 -7.44
N VAL A 100 -6.44 7.22 -8.05
CA VAL A 100 -6.63 6.95 -9.48
C VAL A 100 -8.07 6.52 -9.78
N ALA A 101 -8.61 5.63 -8.96
CA ALA A 101 -9.95 5.08 -9.15
C ALA A 101 -10.64 4.74 -7.82
N ALA A 102 -11.96 4.61 -7.87
CA ALA A 102 -12.77 4.09 -6.78
C ALA A 102 -13.96 3.31 -7.34
N CYS A 103 -14.39 2.25 -6.64
CA CYS A 103 -15.50 1.39 -7.04
C CYS A 103 -16.29 0.95 -5.81
N ALA A 104 -17.60 1.23 -5.77
CA ALA A 104 -18.47 0.75 -4.71
C ALA A 104 -18.69 -0.77 -4.85
N LEU A 105 -18.61 -1.49 -3.73
CA LEU A 105 -18.92 -2.93 -3.68
C LEU A 105 -20.31 -3.15 -3.10
N SER A 106 -20.96 -4.25 -3.50
CA SER A 106 -22.23 -4.70 -2.93
C SER A 106 -22.09 -5.30 -1.53
N ASN A 107 -20.92 -5.88 -1.23
CA ASN A 107 -20.56 -6.53 0.03
C ASN A 107 -19.16 -6.08 0.46
N GLU A 108 -18.80 -6.29 1.73
CA GLU A 108 -17.41 -6.10 2.16
C GLU A 108 -16.48 -7.08 1.44
N ALA A 109 -15.26 -6.63 1.10
CA ALA A 109 -14.25 -7.52 0.53
C ALA A 109 -13.68 -8.43 1.64
N SER A 110 -13.57 -9.72 1.36
CA SER A 110 -12.95 -10.72 2.23
C SER A 110 -11.43 -10.85 1.99
N CYS A 111 -10.98 -10.65 0.75
CA CYS A 111 -9.57 -10.38 0.44
C CYS A 111 -9.40 -9.59 -0.86
N VAL A 112 -8.24 -8.94 -1.01
CA VAL A 112 -7.79 -8.34 -2.27
C VAL A 112 -6.34 -8.72 -2.53
N ALA A 113 -6.03 -8.98 -3.79
CA ALA A 113 -4.68 -9.18 -4.30
C ALA A 113 -4.52 -8.38 -5.60
N ILE A 114 -3.37 -7.71 -5.73
CA ILE A 114 -2.91 -7.14 -6.99
C ILE A 114 -1.54 -7.70 -7.32
N SER A 115 -1.31 -7.96 -8.60
CA SER A 115 0.01 -8.34 -9.12
C SER A 115 0.08 -7.94 -10.58
N ALA A 116 1.13 -7.23 -10.96
CA ALA A 116 1.44 -6.95 -12.35
C ALA A 116 1.65 -8.29 -13.09
N PRO A 117 0.97 -8.52 -14.24
CA PRO A 117 1.18 -9.74 -14.99
C PRO A 117 2.64 -9.80 -15.45
N THR A 118 3.33 -10.90 -15.09
CA THR A 118 4.75 -11.10 -15.41
C THR A 118 5.01 -11.47 -16.88
N TYR A 119 3.98 -11.40 -17.73
CA TYR A 119 4.02 -11.80 -19.13
C TYR A 119 4.59 -10.70 -20.03
N GLY A 120 5.53 -11.08 -20.89
CA GLY A 120 6.25 -10.15 -21.77
C GLY A 120 7.71 -10.00 -21.35
N ARG A 121 8.55 -11.01 -21.65
CA ARG A 121 9.99 -11.03 -21.32
C ARG A 121 10.93 -11.47 -22.45
N PRO A 122 11.07 -10.68 -23.54
CA PRO A 122 12.39 -10.42 -24.14
C PRO A 122 13.19 -9.56 -23.14
N GLY A 123 13.61 -10.15 -22.02
CA GLY A 123 14.12 -9.48 -20.83
C GLY A 123 13.06 -8.78 -19.94
N VAL A 124 11.99 -8.19 -20.49
CA VAL A 124 11.41 -6.90 -20.01
C VAL A 124 10.57 -6.18 -21.07
N ALA A 125 9.62 -6.84 -21.74
CA ALA A 125 8.61 -6.17 -22.58
C ALA A 125 7.44 -7.09 -22.96
N ASP A 126 6.23 -6.70 -22.64
CA ASP A 126 5.39 -6.12 -23.69
C ASP A 126 4.62 -4.93 -23.11
N GLY A 127 3.89 -4.19 -23.95
CA GLY A 127 3.18 -2.97 -23.59
C GLY A 127 2.26 -3.11 -22.38
N ALA A 128 2.12 -2.02 -21.61
CA ALA A 128 1.41 -1.95 -20.34
C ALA A 128 0.00 -2.57 -20.36
N ALA A 129 -0.09 -3.85 -19.96
CA ALA A 129 -1.33 -4.43 -19.49
C ALA A 129 -1.63 -3.90 -18.07
N PRO A 130 -2.85 -3.44 -17.77
CA PRO A 130 -3.21 -3.08 -16.40
C PRO A 130 -3.07 -4.31 -15.48
N GLY A 131 -2.55 -4.10 -14.28
CA GLY A 131 -2.42 -5.17 -13.28
C GLY A 131 -3.76 -5.83 -12.98
N GLU A 132 -3.79 -7.16 -12.90
CA GLU A 132 -5.03 -7.89 -12.60
C GLU A 132 -5.30 -7.80 -11.09
N ALA A 133 -6.29 -6.98 -10.71
CA ALA A 133 -6.78 -6.90 -9.35
C ALA A 133 -7.85 -7.98 -9.11
N ARG A 134 -7.58 -8.93 -8.22
CA ARG A 134 -8.56 -9.93 -7.78
C ARG A 134 -9.09 -9.58 -6.40
N VAL A 135 -10.40 -9.54 -6.30
CA VAL A 135 -11.13 -9.29 -5.06
C VAL A 135 -12.06 -10.48 -4.84
N VAL A 136 -11.97 -11.08 -3.66
CA VAL A 136 -12.95 -12.09 -3.22
C VAL A 136 -13.81 -11.42 -2.16
N ALA A 137 -15.11 -11.39 -2.39
CA ALA A 137 -16.13 -10.96 -1.42
C ALA A 137 -16.74 -12.20 -0.78
#